data_AF-A0A1Y2DW20-F1
#
_entry.id   AF-A0A1Y2DW20-F1
#
_cell.length_a   1.000
_cell.length_b   1.000
_cell.length_c   1.000
_cell.angle_alpha   90.00
_cell.angle_beta   90.00
_cell.angle_gamma   90.00
#
_symmetry.space_group_name_H-M   'P 1'
#
loop_
_entity.id
_entity.type
_entity.pdbx_description
1 polymer ?
#
loop_
_entity_poly.entity_id
_entity_poly.type
_entity_poly.pdbx_seq_one_letter_code
_entity_poly.pdbx_strand_id
1 'polypeptide(L)'
;LLMAGTLTTASILEHLIYWMVDNPDVLQRLQEEPHSVMTSVDDVSKVPLATLESLPYLTAVIKQCIRLVYGNSDPQFRVNPNGTLTYDNQTTGRSWLVPPKTSVGMTSVM
;
A
#
# COMPACT_ATOMS: atom_id res chain seq x y z
N LEU A 1 6.55 16.35 -5.10
CA LEU A 1 6.46 15.08 -5.86
C LEU A 1 7.64 14.18 -5.56
N LEU A 2 8.89 14.66 -5.72
CA LEU A 2 10.10 13.87 -5.42
C LEU A 2 10.09 13.24 -4.03
N MET A 3 9.89 14.02 -2.97
CA MET A 3 9.93 13.47 -1.59
C MET A 3 8.83 12.43 -1.33
N ALA A 4 7.58 12.76 -1.68
CA ALA A 4 6.44 11.88 -1.42
C ALA A 4 6.51 10.59 -2.27
N GLY A 5 6.96 10.66 -3.52
CA GLY A 5 7.07 9.50 -4.40
C GLY A 5 8.31 8.67 -4.13
N THR A 6 9.48 9.29 -3.92
CA THR A 6 10.75 8.59 -3.78
C THR A 6 10.92 7.95 -2.40
N LEU A 7 10.65 8.68 -1.31
CA LEU A 7 10.90 8.13 0.03
C LEU A 7 9.93 7.00 0.39
N THR A 8 8.65 7.14 0.03
CA THR A 8 7.65 6.11 0.35
C THR A 8 7.88 4.84 -0.45
N THR A 9 8.21 4.94 -1.74
CA THR A 9 8.50 3.77 -2.58
C THR A 9 9.83 3.11 -2.20
N ALA A 10 10.87 3.89 -1.92
CA ALA A 10 12.17 3.34 -1.48
C ALA A 10 12.03 2.57 -0.16
N SER A 11 11.31 3.12 0.83
CA SER A 11 11.08 2.44 2.11
C SER A 11 10.31 1.13 1.94
N ILE A 12 9.27 1.10 1.10
CA ILE A 12 8.52 -0.13 0.81
C ILE A 12 9.43 -1.18 0.14
N LEU A 13 10.25 -0.79 -0.85
CA LEU A 13 11.15 -1.70 -1.54
C LEU A 13 12.24 -2.26 -0.60
N GLU A 14 12.77 -1.43 0.30
CA GLU A 14 13.75 -1.86 1.30
C GLU A 14 13.18 -2.95 2.23
N HIS A 15 12.00 -2.71 2.79
CA HIS A 15 11.34 -3.69 3.67
C HIS A 15 10.93 -4.95 2.92
N LEU A 16 10.49 -4.81 1.66
CA LEU A 16 10.15 -5.94 0.81
C LEU A 16 11.37 -6.86 0.60
N ILE A 17 12.52 -6.28 0.25
CA ILE A 17 13.77 -7.04 0.05
C ILE A 17 14.19 -7.70 1.36
N TYR A 18 14.11 -7.00 2.48
CA TYR A 18 14.42 -7.55 3.80
C TYR A 18 13.56 -8.80 4.10
N TRP A 19 12.24 -8.71 3.95
CA TRP A 19 11.36 -9.86 4.22
C TRP A 19 11.51 -11.01 3.23
N MET A 20 11.86 -10.73 1.96
CA MET A 20 12.18 -11.78 1.00
C MET A 20 13.43 -12.58 1.42
N VAL A 21 14.44 -11.92 1.95
CA VAL A 21 15.67 -12.57 2.43
C VAL A 21 15.39 -13.36 3.72
N ASP A 22 14.55 -12.83 4.60
CA ASP A 22 14.17 -13.48 5.86
C ASP A 22 13.23 -14.69 5.64
N ASN A 23 12.43 -14.69 4.57
CA ASN A 23 11.44 -15.73 4.26
C ASN A 23 11.72 -16.38 2.88
N PRO A 24 12.70 -17.30 2.80
CA PRO A 24 13.13 -17.88 1.53
C PRO A 24 12.01 -18.64 0.80
N ASP A 25 11.06 -19.23 1.54
CA ASP A 25 9.90 -19.94 0.96
C ASP A 25 9.00 -19.00 0.14
N VAL A 26 8.83 -17.76 0.63
CA VAL A 26 8.04 -16.72 -0.06
C VAL A 26 8.77 -16.26 -1.30
N LEU A 27 10.10 -16.08 -1.21
CA LEU A 27 10.92 -15.71 -2.35
C LEU A 27 10.89 -16.79 -3.46
N GLN A 28 11.00 -18.07 -3.09
CA GLN A 28 10.93 -19.15 -4.06
C GLN A 28 9.60 -19.15 -4.81
N ARG A 29 8.48 -19.08 -4.09
CA ARG A 29 7.15 -19.01 -4.71
C ARG A 29 6.97 -17.78 -5.59
N LEU A 30 7.55 -16.65 -5.18
CA LEU A 30 7.50 -15.42 -5.95
C LEU A 30 8.33 -15.50 -7.23
N GLN A 31 9.41 -16.29 -7.27
CA GLN A 31 10.20 -16.48 -8.48
C GLN A 31 9.51 -17.44 -9.46
N GLU A 32 8.81 -18.46 -8.96
CA GLU A 32 8.08 -19.43 -9.79
C GLU A 32 7.00 -18.79 -10.67
N GLU A 33 6.25 -17.82 -10.14
CA GLU A 33 5.13 -17.20 -10.86
C GLU A 33 5.56 -16.33 -12.07
N PRO A 34 6.53 -15.40 -11.98
CA PRO A 34 7.09 -14.66 -13.10
C PRO A 34 7.67 -15.55 -14.19
N HIS A 35 8.28 -16.69 -13.84
CA HIS A 35 8.81 -17.64 -14.83
C HIS A 35 7.75 -18.20 -15.78
N SER A 36 6.46 -18.14 -15.42
CA SER A 36 5.36 -18.52 -16.32
C SER A 36 5.09 -17.49 -17.44
N VAL A 37 5.53 -16.24 -17.26
CA VAL A 37 5.30 -15.13 -18.20
C VAL A 37 6.59 -14.67 -18.88
N MET A 38 7.74 -14.84 -18.22
CA MET A 38 9.07 -14.50 -18.77
C MET A 38 10.03 -15.68 -18.61
N THR A 39 10.67 -16.09 -19.70
CA THR A 39 11.62 -17.22 -19.70
C THR A 39 13.01 -16.78 -19.28
N SER A 40 13.43 -15.56 -19.65
CA SER A 40 14.66 -14.91 -19.22
C SER A 40 14.41 -13.49 -18.72
N VAL A 41 15.34 -12.96 -17.91
CA VAL A 41 15.35 -11.55 -17.48
C VAL A 41 15.37 -10.60 -18.68
N ASP A 42 15.95 -11.01 -19.81
CA ASP A 42 15.98 -10.24 -21.05
C ASP A 42 14.60 -9.99 -21.66
N ASP A 43 13.62 -10.84 -21.33
CA ASP A 43 12.25 -10.74 -21.84
C ASP A 43 11.41 -9.73 -21.06
N VAL A 44 11.91 -9.14 -19.96
CA VAL A 44 11.14 -8.19 -19.14
C VAL A 44 10.64 -6.99 -19.96
N SER A 45 11.43 -6.57 -20.96
CA SER A 45 11.08 -5.48 -21.89
C SER A 45 9.95 -5.83 -22.86
N LYS A 46 9.66 -7.11 -23.04
CA LYS A 46 8.65 -7.66 -23.95
C LYS A 46 7.33 -7.97 -23.24
N VAL A 47 7.35 -8.06 -21.90
CA VAL A 47 6.16 -8.35 -21.10
C VAL A 47 5.38 -7.04 -20.85
N PRO A 48 4.11 -6.96 -21.25
CA PRO A 48 3.26 -5.81 -20.94
C PRO A 48 3.05 -5.67 -19.43
N LEU A 49 3.00 -4.43 -18.93
CA LEU A 49 2.72 -4.16 -17.52
C LEU A 49 1.42 -4.81 -17.03
N ALA A 50 0.36 -4.77 -17.85
CA ALA A 50 -0.93 -5.39 -17.51
C ALA A 50 -0.80 -6.90 -17.23
N THR A 51 0.13 -7.59 -17.88
CA THR A 51 0.39 -9.01 -17.63
C THR A 51 1.07 -9.21 -16.27
N LEU A 52 2.04 -8.35 -15.92
CA LEU A 52 2.69 -8.38 -14.61
C LEU A 52 1.71 -8.05 -13.48
N GLU A 53 0.83 -7.07 -13.68
CA GLU A 53 -0.22 -6.70 -12.71
C GLU A 53 -1.28 -7.80 -12.54
N SER A 54 -1.45 -8.67 -13.55
CA SER A 54 -2.37 -9.80 -13.46
C SER A 54 -1.86 -10.96 -12.61
N LEU A 55 -0.55 -10.97 -12.28
CA LEU A 55 0.06 -12.03 -11.47
C LEU A 55 -0.44 -11.94 -10.01
N PRO A 56 -1.23 -12.93 -9.55
CA PRO A 56 -1.89 -12.84 -8.26
C PRO A 56 -0.92 -12.88 -7.08
N TYR A 57 0.14 -13.67 -7.13
CA TYR A 57 1.07 -13.81 -6.01
C TYR A 57 2.00 -12.61 -5.88
N LEU A 58 2.56 -12.11 -7.00
CA LEU A 58 3.32 -10.86 -7.04
C LEU A 58 2.50 -9.70 -6.49
N THR A 59 1.25 -9.55 -6.95
CA THR A 59 0.35 -8.50 -6.46
C THR A 59 0.02 -8.68 -4.98
N ALA A 60 -0.18 -9.92 -4.53
CA ALA A 60 -0.44 -10.21 -3.11
C ALA A 60 0.76 -9.86 -2.22
N VAL A 61 1.99 -10.19 -2.63
CA VAL A 61 3.21 -9.87 -1.89
C VAL A 61 3.40 -8.36 -1.77
N ILE A 62 3.22 -7.61 -2.87
CA ILE A 62 3.30 -6.13 -2.85
C ILE A 62 2.25 -5.55 -1.89
N LYS A 63 1.00 -6.02 -1.97
CA LYS A 63 -0.08 -5.59 -1.06
C LYS A 63 0.23 -5.91 0.40
N GLN A 64 0.76 -7.09 0.68
CA GLN A 64 1.16 -7.48 2.04
C GLN A 64 2.29 -6.60 2.55
N CYS A 65 3.24 -6.23 1.68
CA CYS A 65 4.32 -5.35 2.08
C CYS A 65 3.79 -3.96 2.47
N ILE A 66 2.89 -3.39 1.65
CA ILE A 66 2.25 -2.11 1.95
C ILE A 66 1.44 -2.18 3.25
N ARG A 67 0.76 -3.32 3.50
CA ARG A 67 0.03 -3.54 4.75
C ARG A 67 0.95 -3.49 5.96
N LEU A 68 2.14 -4.08 5.89
CA LEU A 68 3.02 -4.22 7.05
C LEU A 68 3.92 -2.99 7.31
N VAL A 69 4.28 -2.24 6.26
CA VAL A 69 5.10 -1.02 6.41
C VAL A 69 4.23 0.16 6.87
N TYR A 70 2.91 0.12 6.65
CA TYR A 70 1.91 1.15 7.00
C TYR A 70 2.18 2.58 6.49
N GLY A 71 3.35 2.84 5.88
CA GLY A 71 3.74 4.12 5.30
C GLY A 71 3.99 5.18 6.37
N ASN A 72 3.23 6.27 6.30
CA ASN A 72 3.33 7.36 7.26
C ASN A 72 2.48 7.03 8.50
N SER A 73 3.12 6.91 9.66
CA SER A 73 2.42 6.73 10.94
C SER A 73 1.60 7.96 11.32
N ASP A 74 2.05 9.15 10.91
CA ASP A 74 1.31 10.39 11.15
C ASP A 74 0.15 10.57 10.16
N PRO A 75 -1.07 10.85 10.67
CA PRO A 75 -2.21 11.07 9.81
C PRO A 75 -2.02 12.33 8.97
N GLN A 76 -2.36 12.23 7.69
CA GLN A 76 -2.46 13.44 6.87
C GLN A 76 -3.79 14.15 7.18
N PHE A 77 -3.72 15.16 8.03
CA PHE A 77 -4.90 15.88 8.49
C PHE A 77 -5.74 16.46 7.33
N ARG A 78 -7.05 16.38 7.49
CA ARG A 78 -8.07 16.97 6.61
C ARG A 78 -8.86 18.00 7.41
N VAL A 79 -9.20 19.11 6.77
CA VAL A 79 -10.01 20.18 7.35
C VAL A 79 -11.14 20.49 6.39
N ASN A 80 -12.38 20.52 6.87
CA ASN A 80 -13.51 21.06 6.10
C ASN A 80 -13.67 22.54 6.46
N PRO A 81 -13.34 23.49 5.57
CA PRO A 81 -13.38 24.91 5.88
C PRO A 81 -14.80 25.49 5.96
N ASN A 82 -15.77 24.89 5.27
CA ASN A 82 -17.09 25.49 5.03
C ASN A 82 -18.26 24.65 5.55
N GLY A 83 -18.12 23.34 5.66
CA GLY A 83 -19.18 22.42 6.07
C GLY A 83 -18.91 21.73 7.41
N THR A 84 -19.98 21.42 8.14
CA THR A 84 -19.95 20.51 9.27
C THR A 84 -19.85 19.08 8.75
N LEU A 85 -18.91 18.29 9.26
CA LEU A 85 -18.81 16.87 8.93
C LEU A 85 -19.70 16.07 9.89
N THR A 86 -20.55 15.20 9.35
CA THR A 86 -21.36 14.24 10.11
C THR A 86 -20.67 12.88 10.08
N TYR A 87 -20.47 12.28 11.24
CA TYR A 87 -20.03 10.90 11.36
C TYR A 87 -21.15 10.07 11.97
N ASP A 88 -21.76 9.21 11.16
CA ASP A 88 -22.83 8.31 11.59
C ASP A 88 -22.25 6.90 11.79
N ASN A 89 -22.17 6.46 13.04
CA ASN A 89 -21.75 5.08 13.34
C ASN A 89 -22.97 4.17 13.34
N GLN A 90 -23.06 3.36 12.28
CA GLN A 90 -24.14 2.41 12.07
C GLN A 90 -24.16 1.27 13.12
N THR A 91 -23.03 0.97 13.75
CA THR A 91 -22.90 -0.08 14.76
C THR A 91 -23.40 0.36 16.13
N THR A 92 -23.18 1.63 16.50
CA THR A 92 -23.59 2.18 17.80
C THR A 92 -24.85 3.05 17.72
N GLY A 93 -25.36 3.33 16.52
CA GLY A 93 -26.51 4.21 16.27
C GLY A 93 -26.29 5.67 16.68
N ARG A 94 -25.03 6.10 16.83
CA ARG A 94 -24.68 7.46 17.27
C ARG A 94 -24.22 8.29 16.08
N SER A 95 -24.65 9.53 16.06
CA SER A 95 -24.19 10.55 15.12
C SER A 95 -23.36 11.58 15.85
N TRP A 96 -22.19 11.91 15.30
CA TRP A 96 -21.32 12.98 15.79
C TRP A 96 -21.20 14.08 14.75
N LEU A 97 -21.25 15.31 15.23
CA LEU A 97 -21.05 16.51 14.42
C LEU A 97 -19.65 17.05 14.69
N VAL A 98 -18.84 17.16 13.64
CA VAL A 98 -17.52 17.77 13.68
C VAL A 98 -17.63 19.17 13.06
N PRO A 99 -17.42 20.25 13.86
CA PRO A 99 -17.59 21.61 13.38
C PRO A 99 -16.66 21.98 12.22
N PRO A 100 -17.03 22.99 11.41
CA PRO A 100 -16.15 23.55 10.39
C PRO A 100 -14.80 23.96 11.00
N LYS A 101 -13.73 23.87 10.20
CA LYS A 101 -12.34 24.20 10.57
C LYS A 101 -11.71 23.29 11.63
N THR A 102 -12.35 22.18 11.98
CA THR A 102 -11.75 21.14 12.82
C THR A 102 -10.78 20.28 12.00
N SER A 103 -9.58 20.04 12.51
CA SER A 103 -8.60 19.14 11.92
C SER A 103 -8.92 17.69 12.28
N VAL A 104 -9.08 16.84 11.27
CA VAL A 104 -9.39 15.42 11.43
C VAL A 104 -8.27 14.59 10.81
N GLY A 105 -7.71 13.66 11.59
CA GLY A 105 -6.71 12.70 11.14
C GLY A 105 -7.28 11.28 11.14
N MET A 106 -6.74 10.42 10.27
CA MET A 106 -7.04 8.99 10.24
C MET A 106 -5.75 8.21 10.47
N THR A 107 -5.71 7.38 11.51
CA THR A 107 -4.60 6.46 11.73
C THR A 107 -4.74 5.25 10.80
N SER A 108 -3.63 4.89 10.16
CA SER A 108 -3.51 3.64 9.37
C SER A 108 -3.04 2.46 10.25
N VAL A 109 -2.51 2.76 11.44
CA VAL A 109 -2.05 1.78 12.43
C VAL A 109 -3.13 1.61 13.51
N MET A 110 -3.42 0.36 13.87
CA MET A 110 -4.36 -0.04 14.93
C MET A 110 -3.60 -0.56 16.14
#